data_AF-A0A840HV75-F1
#
_entry.id   AF-A0A840HV75-F1
#
_cell.length_a   1.000
_cell.length_b   1.000
_cell.length_c   1.000
_cell.angle_alpha   90.00
_cell.angle_beta   90.00
_cell.angle_gamma   90.00
#
_symmetry.space_group_name_H-M   'P 1'
#
loop_
_entity.id
_entity.type
_entity.pdbx_description
1 polymer ?
#
loop_
_entity_poly.entity_id
_entity_poly.type
_entity_poly.pdbx_seq_one_letter_code
_entity_poly.pdbx_strand_id
1 'polypeptide(L)'
;MTARITVVETSLYLSRAERIMTEAERDHVVDVISENPEAGVVIKGTGGLRKMRIALQGRGKRGGGRIVYWFHSPDYPTVLMLAFAKNEADDLSSEQKKRLIAAIEGLRGFRSKTMKDEDFEDLLKSIDEARRWARGEHVEGLRVHHAPAPMDIAAIRKRTGATQDAFARQIGVSIATLRNWEQGRRTPEGPARILLAMLARDPKIVAKTLGEAA
;
A
#
# COMPACT_ATOMS: atom_id res chain seq x y z
N MET A 1 -16.72 7.58 9.45
CA MET A 1 -15.40 7.20 9.98
C MET A 1 -14.32 7.75 9.05
N THR A 2 -13.07 7.88 9.52
CA THR A 2 -11.91 7.88 8.62
C THR A 2 -11.88 6.53 7.91
N ALA A 3 -11.64 6.49 6.59
CA ALA A 3 -11.41 5.23 5.90
C ALA A 3 -10.20 4.52 6.53
N ARG A 4 -10.25 3.18 6.59
CA ARG A 4 -9.12 2.34 7.01
C ARG A 4 -8.71 1.47 5.84
N ILE A 5 -7.42 1.47 5.54
CA ILE A 5 -6.84 0.48 4.64
C ILE A 5 -6.58 -0.79 5.47
N THR A 6 -6.81 -1.95 4.87
CA THR A 6 -6.44 -3.23 5.47
C THR A 6 -5.26 -3.81 4.70
N VAL A 7 -4.23 -4.23 5.39
CA VAL A 7 -3.10 -4.98 4.81
C VAL A 7 -3.20 -6.43 5.28
N VAL A 8 -3.16 -7.36 4.33
CA VAL A 8 -3.27 -8.81 4.58
C VAL A 8 -1.97 -9.48 4.17
N GLU A 9 -1.33 -10.19 5.09
CA GLU A 9 -0.13 -10.98 4.83
C GLU A 9 -0.52 -12.45 4.60
N THR A 10 -0.23 -12.99 3.40
CA THR A 10 -0.57 -14.39 3.06
C THR A 10 0.43 -15.40 3.64
N SER A 11 0.06 -16.68 3.70
CA SER A 11 0.94 -17.72 4.29
C SER A 11 2.26 -17.88 3.53
N LEU A 12 2.25 -17.68 2.21
CA LEU A 12 3.49 -17.61 1.42
C LEU A 12 4.31 -16.37 1.79
N TYR A 13 3.67 -15.19 1.83
CA TYR A 13 4.38 -13.96 2.13
C TYR A 13 5.11 -14.09 3.45
N LEU A 14 4.45 -14.58 4.50
CA LEU A 14 5.04 -14.81 5.81
C LEU A 14 6.17 -15.84 5.77
N SER A 15 5.93 -17.04 5.24
CA SER A 15 6.94 -18.11 5.20
C SER A 15 8.17 -17.82 4.33
N ARG A 16 8.06 -16.91 3.35
CA ARG A 16 9.20 -16.38 2.58
C ARG A 16 9.83 -15.15 3.26
N ALA A 17 9.04 -14.27 3.86
CA ALA A 17 9.51 -13.10 4.58
C ALA A 17 10.39 -13.47 5.77
N GLU A 18 9.97 -14.43 6.60
CA GLU A 18 10.69 -14.86 7.81
C GLU A 18 12.06 -15.51 7.51
N ARG A 19 12.36 -15.80 6.24
CA ARG A 19 13.68 -16.28 5.78
C ARG A 19 14.63 -15.14 5.40
N ILE A 20 14.13 -13.91 5.22
CA ILE A 20 14.91 -12.77 4.71
C ILE A 20 14.77 -11.49 5.56
N MET A 21 13.67 -11.32 6.30
CA MET A 21 13.32 -10.18 7.16
C MET A 21 13.20 -10.62 8.61
N THR A 22 13.57 -9.73 9.52
CA THR A 22 13.13 -9.76 10.92
C THR A 22 11.67 -9.31 11.05
N GLU A 23 11.05 -9.58 12.20
CA GLU A 23 9.69 -9.12 12.55
C GLU A 23 9.53 -7.60 12.35
N ALA A 24 10.42 -6.79 12.95
CA ALA A 24 10.39 -5.33 12.83
C ALA A 24 10.58 -4.81 11.38
N GLU A 25 11.31 -5.53 10.52
CA GLU A 25 11.42 -5.18 9.09
C GLU A 25 10.14 -5.52 8.30
N ARG A 26 9.46 -6.61 8.67
CA ARG A 26 8.17 -7.01 8.08
C ARG A 26 7.05 -6.05 8.52
N ASP A 27 7.04 -5.66 9.79
CA ASP A 27 6.09 -4.68 10.33
C ASP A 27 6.31 -3.30 9.67
N HIS A 28 7.57 -2.88 9.47
CA HIS A 28 7.89 -1.67 8.69
C HIS A 28 7.42 -1.75 7.22
N VAL A 29 7.38 -2.93 6.60
CA VAL A 29 6.76 -3.10 5.28
C VAL A 29 5.25 -2.91 5.34
N VAL A 30 4.58 -3.40 6.39
CA VAL A 30 3.15 -3.17 6.61
C VAL A 30 2.85 -1.68 6.82
N ASP A 31 3.69 -0.95 7.57
CA ASP A 31 3.57 0.51 7.73
C ASP A 31 3.69 1.22 6.38
N VAL A 32 4.77 1.00 5.63
CA VAL A 32 5.02 1.67 4.34
C VAL A 32 3.89 1.39 3.33
N ILE A 33 3.35 0.18 3.31
CA ILE A 33 2.22 -0.19 2.44
C ILE A 33 0.89 0.38 2.94
N SER A 34 0.70 0.50 4.25
CA SER A 34 -0.47 1.17 4.84
C SER A 34 -0.49 2.67 4.56
N GLU A 35 0.67 3.31 4.57
CA GLU A 35 0.83 4.73 4.29
C GLU A 35 0.77 5.06 2.80
N ASN A 36 1.42 4.23 1.98
CA ASN A 36 1.51 4.40 0.53
C ASN A 36 1.41 3.05 -0.19
N PRO A 37 0.20 2.50 -0.38
CA PRO A 37 -0.01 1.27 -1.13
C PRO A 37 0.27 1.45 -2.63
N GLU A 38 0.58 2.67 -3.09
CA GLU A 38 1.02 2.93 -4.45
C GLU A 38 2.54 2.85 -4.65
N ALA A 39 3.34 2.75 -3.57
CA ALA A 39 4.80 2.84 -3.60
C ALA A 39 5.51 1.78 -4.48
N GLY A 40 4.91 0.61 -4.67
CA GLY A 40 5.40 -0.41 -5.59
C GLY A 40 5.07 -0.12 -7.05
N VAL A 41 6.04 -0.36 -7.94
CA VAL A 41 5.86 -0.17 -9.39
C VAL A 41 4.80 -1.13 -9.91
N VAL A 42 3.73 -0.61 -10.53
CA VAL A 42 2.66 -1.42 -11.14
C VAL A 42 3.26 -2.34 -12.21
N ILE A 43 3.04 -3.64 -12.03
CA ILE A 43 3.41 -4.65 -13.03
C ILE A 43 2.39 -4.53 -14.15
N LYS A 44 2.76 -3.87 -15.25
CA LYS A 44 1.87 -3.65 -16.41
C LYS A 44 1.23 -4.97 -16.85
N GLY A 45 -0.09 -4.95 -16.98
CA GLY A 45 -0.87 -6.15 -17.29
C GLY A 45 -0.87 -7.18 -16.15
N THR A 46 -1.46 -6.82 -15.00
CA THR A 46 -1.69 -7.71 -13.84
C THR A 46 -2.93 -7.39 -12.99
N GLY A 47 -3.81 -6.47 -13.42
CA GLY A 47 -5.01 -6.11 -12.64
C GLY A 47 -4.75 -5.45 -11.26
N GLY A 48 -3.54 -4.93 -11.00
CA GLY A 48 -3.21 -4.20 -9.77
C GLY A 48 -2.00 -4.71 -8.97
N LEU A 49 -1.24 -5.69 -9.49
CA LEU A 49 0.00 -6.10 -8.80
C LEU A 49 1.08 -5.03 -8.90
N ARG A 50 1.83 -4.89 -7.80
CA ARG A 50 2.92 -3.92 -7.62
C ARG A 50 4.17 -4.63 -7.10
N LYS A 51 5.33 -4.23 -7.60
CA LYS A 51 6.66 -4.76 -7.23
C LYS A 51 7.44 -3.66 -6.50
N MET A 52 7.64 -3.82 -5.20
CA MET A 52 8.37 -2.85 -4.36
C MET A 52 9.76 -3.39 -3.97
N ARG A 53 10.74 -2.50 -3.81
CA ARG A 53 12.05 -2.83 -3.24
C ARG A 53 12.02 -2.48 -1.76
N ILE A 54 12.52 -3.36 -0.91
CA ILE A 54 12.59 -3.12 0.55
C ILE A 54 14.05 -2.98 0.98
N ALA A 55 14.32 -1.99 1.84
CA ALA A 55 15.63 -1.75 2.40
C ALA A 55 15.74 -2.51 3.73
N LEU A 56 16.44 -3.65 3.71
CA LEU A 56 16.70 -4.45 4.90
C LEU A 56 17.85 -3.82 5.70
N GLN A 57 17.71 -3.75 7.03
CA GLN A 57 18.69 -3.14 7.91
C GLN A 57 19.88 -4.08 8.16
N GLY A 58 21.05 -3.50 8.51
CA GLY A 58 22.30 -4.23 8.76
C GLY A 58 22.96 -4.87 7.52
N ARG A 59 22.18 -5.34 6.54
CA ARG A 59 22.68 -5.90 5.28
C ARG A 59 23.00 -4.76 4.30
N GLY A 60 24.29 -4.51 4.00
CA GLY A 60 24.78 -3.36 3.23
C GLY A 60 24.35 -3.26 1.74
N LYS A 61 25.18 -2.70 0.84
CA LYS A 61 24.82 -2.46 -0.59
C LYS A 61 24.29 -3.67 -1.40
N ARG A 62 24.44 -4.90 -0.88
CA ARG A 62 23.92 -6.15 -1.45
C ARG A 62 22.63 -6.67 -0.77
N GLY A 63 22.13 -6.03 0.28
CA GLY A 63 21.27 -6.63 1.30
C GLY A 63 19.76 -6.55 1.15
N GLY A 64 19.22 -5.63 0.34
CA GLY A 64 17.76 -5.42 0.25
C GLY A 64 16.97 -6.57 -0.36
N GLY A 65 15.66 -6.62 -0.07
CA GLY A 65 14.71 -7.58 -0.63
C GLY A 65 13.79 -6.96 -1.69
N ARG A 66 12.80 -7.74 -2.14
CA ARG A 66 11.64 -7.26 -2.89
C ARG A 66 10.38 -7.95 -2.42
N ILE A 67 9.24 -7.26 -2.59
CA ILE A 67 7.91 -7.81 -2.36
C ILE A 67 7.04 -7.66 -3.60
N VAL A 68 6.07 -8.56 -3.75
CA VAL A 68 4.95 -8.45 -4.68
C VAL A 68 3.66 -8.44 -3.87
N TYR A 69 2.80 -7.47 -4.17
CA TYR A 69 1.52 -7.27 -3.50
C TYR A 69 0.46 -6.76 -4.49
N TRP A 70 -0.82 -6.84 -4.13
CA TRP A 70 -1.93 -6.29 -4.92
C TRP A 70 -2.57 -5.10 -4.22
N PHE A 71 -2.84 -4.04 -4.98
CA PHE A 71 -3.63 -2.88 -4.54
C PHE A 71 -4.48 -2.34 -5.69
N HIS A 72 -5.77 -2.10 -5.42
CA HIS A 72 -6.75 -1.61 -6.40
C HIS A 72 -7.35 -0.25 -6.00
N SER A 73 -8.03 -0.18 -4.85
CA SER A 73 -8.46 1.06 -4.20
C SER A 73 -8.42 0.90 -2.67
N PRO A 74 -8.52 1.99 -1.88
CA PRO A 74 -8.55 1.91 -0.41
C PRO A 74 -9.74 1.13 0.17
N ASP A 75 -10.75 0.84 -0.64
CA ASP A 75 -11.96 0.08 -0.26
C ASP A 75 -11.72 -1.44 -0.26
N TYR A 76 -10.61 -1.90 -0.83
CA TYR A 76 -10.18 -3.30 -0.89
C TYR A 76 -8.94 -3.55 -0.02
N PRO A 77 -8.75 -4.78 0.49
CA PRO A 77 -7.51 -5.13 1.18
C PRO A 77 -6.30 -5.04 0.24
N THR A 78 -5.20 -4.51 0.76
CA THR A 78 -3.89 -4.60 0.12
C THR A 78 -3.24 -5.92 0.52
N VAL A 79 -2.98 -6.79 -0.44
CA VAL A 79 -2.58 -8.18 -0.17
C VAL A 79 -1.09 -8.36 -0.43
N LEU A 80 -0.30 -8.56 0.63
CA LEU A 80 1.12 -8.93 0.53
C LEU A 80 1.21 -10.43 0.21
N MET A 81 1.83 -10.76 -0.92
CA MET A 81 1.68 -12.06 -1.57
C MET A 81 2.97 -12.88 -1.61
N LEU A 82 4.10 -12.22 -1.87
CA LEU A 82 5.41 -12.87 -1.99
C LEU A 82 6.53 -11.91 -1.57
N ALA A 83 7.53 -12.43 -0.88
CA ALA A 83 8.79 -11.76 -0.57
C ALA A 83 9.98 -12.60 -1.07
N PHE A 84 11.06 -11.97 -1.51
CA PHE A 84 12.28 -12.66 -1.97
C PHE A 84 13.53 -11.78 -1.87
N ALA A 85 14.71 -12.40 -1.72
CA ALA A 85 15.97 -11.67 -1.63
C ALA A 85 16.41 -11.07 -2.98
N LYS A 86 17.34 -10.11 -2.91
CA LYS A 86 18.06 -9.63 -4.09
C LYS A 86 18.85 -10.79 -4.70
N ASN A 87 18.42 -11.17 -5.91
CA ASN A 87 18.95 -12.19 -6.82
C ASN A 87 18.28 -13.58 -6.75
N GLU A 88 17.16 -13.77 -6.02
CA GLU A 88 16.47 -15.08 -5.99
C GLU A 88 15.39 -15.29 -7.07
N ALA A 89 14.79 -14.22 -7.60
CA ALA A 89 13.71 -14.32 -8.59
C ALA A 89 13.94 -13.48 -9.85
N ASP A 90 13.76 -14.14 -10.99
CA ASP A 90 13.58 -13.58 -12.32
C ASP A 90 12.21 -12.87 -12.47
N ASP A 91 11.89 -12.25 -13.60
CA ASP A 91 10.59 -11.58 -13.83
C ASP A 91 9.45 -12.58 -14.16
N LEU A 92 8.15 -12.29 -14.00
CA LEU A 92 7.03 -13.29 -13.90
C LEU A 92 6.31 -13.81 -15.20
N SER A 93 6.16 -15.14 -15.46
CA SER A 93 5.89 -15.75 -16.82
C SER A 93 4.68 -15.36 -17.67
N SER A 94 4.75 -15.69 -18.98
CA SER A 94 3.59 -15.68 -19.90
C SER A 94 2.43 -16.41 -19.26
N GLU A 95 2.70 -17.67 -18.92
CA GLU A 95 1.72 -18.61 -18.42
C GLU A 95 1.48 -18.42 -16.92
N GLN A 96 2.53 -18.18 -16.12
CA GLN A 96 2.37 -17.86 -14.70
C GLN A 96 1.60 -16.56 -14.49
N LYS A 97 1.95 -15.43 -15.11
CA LYS A 97 1.07 -14.24 -15.01
C LYS A 97 -0.31 -14.53 -15.57
N LYS A 98 -0.48 -15.28 -16.66
CA LYS A 98 -1.82 -15.68 -17.16
C LYS A 98 -2.63 -16.45 -16.11
N ARG A 99 -2.02 -17.35 -15.36
CA ARG A 99 -2.64 -18.09 -14.24
C ARG A 99 -2.83 -17.23 -12.99
N LEU A 100 -1.87 -16.36 -12.67
CA LEU A 100 -1.90 -15.36 -11.58
C LEU A 100 -3.11 -14.44 -11.75
N ILE A 101 -3.26 -13.99 -12.99
CA ILE A 101 -4.37 -13.22 -13.48
C ILE A 101 -5.64 -14.05 -13.51
N ALA A 102 -5.62 -15.35 -13.83
CA ALA A 102 -6.82 -16.18 -13.75
C ALA A 102 -7.36 -16.27 -12.30
N ALA A 103 -6.48 -16.35 -11.30
CA ALA A 103 -6.87 -16.27 -9.88
C ALA A 103 -7.34 -14.87 -9.47
N ILE A 104 -6.65 -13.81 -9.94
CA ILE A 104 -7.06 -12.41 -9.77
C ILE A 104 -8.29 -12.06 -10.64
N GLU A 105 -8.69 -12.87 -11.64
CA GLU A 105 -9.76 -12.55 -12.60
C GLU A 105 -11.18 -12.72 -12.05
N GLY A 106 -11.29 -13.11 -10.77
CA GLY A 106 -12.44 -12.72 -9.93
C GLY A 106 -12.62 -11.19 -9.81
N LEU A 107 -11.61 -10.39 -10.21
CA LEU A 107 -11.52 -8.93 -10.15
C LEU A 107 -10.98 -8.25 -11.45
N ARG A 108 -10.56 -9.00 -12.50
CA ARG A 108 -10.09 -8.58 -13.87
C ARG A 108 -8.69 -7.85 -13.93
N GLY A 109 -7.71 -8.04 -14.85
CA GLY A 109 -7.36 -9.03 -15.91
C GLY A 109 -6.01 -8.75 -16.69
N PHE A 110 -5.41 -9.76 -17.40
CA PHE A 110 -4.33 -9.82 -18.48
C PHE A 110 -2.88 -9.20 -18.30
N ARG A 111 -1.61 -9.69 -18.61
CA ARG A 111 -0.80 -10.99 -18.80
C ARG A 111 0.77 -10.79 -19.14
N SER A 112 1.71 -11.76 -18.84
CA SER A 112 3.17 -12.03 -19.31
C SER A 112 4.47 -11.27 -18.77
N LYS A 113 5.79 -11.70 -18.63
CA LYS A 113 6.77 -12.86 -18.80
C LYS A 113 7.90 -12.87 -17.66
N THR A 114 8.73 -13.84 -17.11
CA THR A 114 9.20 -15.30 -17.22
C THR A 114 9.79 -15.97 -15.86
N MET A 115 9.04 -16.49 -14.84
CA MET A 115 9.53 -17.03 -13.50
C MET A 115 9.58 -18.58 -13.36
N LYS A 116 9.84 -19.12 -12.15
CA LYS A 116 9.79 -20.55 -11.74
C LYS A 116 8.40 -20.99 -11.23
N ASP A 117 8.08 -22.28 -11.33
CA ASP A 117 6.71 -22.81 -11.12
C ASP A 117 6.34 -23.17 -9.67
N GLU A 118 7.27 -23.62 -8.83
CA GLU A 118 6.98 -23.90 -7.40
C GLU A 118 6.60 -22.61 -6.65
N ASP A 119 7.41 -21.56 -6.82
CA ASP A 119 7.16 -20.19 -6.35
C ASP A 119 5.83 -19.60 -6.88
N PHE A 120 5.23 -20.25 -7.88
CA PHE A 120 4.03 -19.78 -8.56
C PHE A 120 2.74 -20.47 -8.10
N GLU A 121 2.75 -21.79 -7.84
CA GLU A 121 1.59 -22.45 -7.18
C GLU A 121 1.36 -21.87 -5.77
N ASP A 122 2.46 -21.66 -5.04
CA ASP A 122 2.54 -20.90 -3.79
C ASP A 122 1.81 -19.54 -3.88
N LEU A 123 2.04 -18.81 -4.97
CA LEU A 123 1.48 -17.47 -5.21
C LEU A 123 -0.01 -17.52 -5.59
N LEU A 124 -0.48 -18.60 -6.23
CA LEU A 124 -1.90 -18.86 -6.44
C LEU A 124 -2.63 -19.14 -5.12
N LYS A 125 -2.05 -19.97 -4.24
CA LYS A 125 -2.58 -20.27 -2.90
C LYS A 125 -2.82 -18.99 -2.08
N SER A 126 -1.86 -18.05 -2.14
CA SER A 126 -1.98 -16.73 -1.51
C SER A 126 -3.18 -15.89 -1.99
N ILE A 127 -3.57 -16.01 -3.26
CA ILE A 127 -4.71 -15.28 -3.81
C ILE A 127 -6.03 -15.91 -3.37
N ASP A 128 -6.10 -17.24 -3.26
CA ASP A 128 -7.29 -17.91 -2.71
C ASP A 128 -7.47 -17.58 -1.22
N GLU A 129 -6.41 -17.63 -0.42
CA GLU A 129 -6.43 -17.21 0.99
C GLU A 129 -6.99 -15.79 1.17
N ALA A 130 -6.46 -14.83 0.42
CA ALA A 130 -6.92 -13.45 0.46
C ALA A 130 -8.37 -13.29 -0.05
N ARG A 131 -8.77 -14.04 -1.08
CA ARG A 131 -10.14 -14.01 -1.62
C ARG A 131 -11.16 -14.58 -0.64
N ARG A 132 -10.81 -15.65 0.06
CA ARG A 132 -11.64 -16.28 1.10
C ARG A 132 -11.81 -15.36 2.30
N TRP A 133 -10.70 -14.78 2.79
CA TRP A 133 -10.75 -13.75 3.84
C TRP A 133 -11.62 -12.55 3.43
N ALA A 134 -11.51 -12.07 2.18
CA ALA A 134 -12.32 -10.97 1.67
C ALA A 134 -13.83 -11.30 1.52
N ARG A 135 -14.23 -12.58 1.61
CA ARG A 135 -15.64 -13.01 1.73
C ARG A 135 -16.12 -13.13 3.19
N GLY A 136 -15.26 -12.85 4.17
CA GLY A 136 -15.54 -13.05 5.58
C GLY A 136 -15.30 -14.47 6.09
N GLU A 137 -14.61 -15.33 5.32
CA GLU A 137 -14.20 -16.65 5.81
C GLU A 137 -13.02 -16.51 6.78
N HIS A 138 -13.00 -17.36 7.82
CA HIS A 138 -11.79 -17.55 8.61
C HIS A 138 -10.75 -18.32 7.78
N VAL A 139 -9.54 -17.76 7.65
CA VAL A 139 -8.40 -18.36 6.96
C VAL A 139 -7.22 -18.38 7.90
N GLU A 140 -6.78 -19.59 8.25
CA GLU A 140 -5.67 -19.82 9.18
C GLU A 140 -4.34 -19.35 8.59
N GLY A 141 -3.47 -18.79 9.44
CA GLY A 141 -2.14 -18.33 9.05
C GLY A 141 -2.06 -16.95 8.38
N LEU A 142 -3.19 -16.25 8.16
CA LEU A 142 -3.16 -14.84 7.75
C LEU A 142 -2.84 -13.91 8.93
N ARG A 143 -1.95 -12.94 8.72
CA ARG A 143 -1.85 -11.73 9.57
C ARG A 143 -2.62 -10.58 8.89
N VAL A 144 -3.37 -9.80 9.67
CA VAL A 144 -4.28 -8.76 9.16
C VAL A 144 -4.09 -7.48 9.97
N HIS A 145 -3.79 -6.38 9.28
CA HIS A 145 -3.47 -5.09 9.87
C HIS A 145 -4.45 -4.01 9.39
N HIS A 146 -4.91 -3.15 10.28
CA HIS A 146 -5.90 -2.11 9.97
C HIS A 146 -5.37 -0.70 10.27
N ALA A 147 -4.81 -0.05 9.27
CA ALA A 147 -4.29 1.31 9.40
C ALA A 147 -5.31 2.37 8.91
N PRO A 148 -5.22 3.63 9.35
CA PRO A 148 -5.95 4.72 8.72
C PRO A 148 -5.53 4.84 7.24
N ALA A 149 -6.50 4.91 6.31
CA ALA A 149 -6.21 4.92 4.89
C ALA A 149 -5.34 6.12 4.47
N PRO A 150 -4.59 6.02 3.36
CA PRO A 150 -3.90 7.14 2.74
C PRO A 150 -4.88 8.26 2.39
N MET A 151 -4.39 9.50 2.40
CA MET A 151 -5.17 10.68 2.01
C MET A 151 -4.45 11.43 0.89
N ASP A 152 -5.15 11.72 -0.21
CA ASP A 152 -4.64 12.68 -1.20
C ASP A 152 -4.78 14.10 -0.65
N ILE A 153 -3.72 14.56 -0.01
CA ILE A 153 -3.62 15.88 0.63
C ILE A 153 -3.68 17.00 -0.41
N ALA A 154 -3.23 16.74 -1.64
CA ALA A 154 -3.33 17.70 -2.74
C ALA A 154 -4.79 17.83 -3.22
N ALA A 155 -5.56 16.74 -3.28
CA ALA A 155 -7.00 16.79 -3.56
C ALA A 155 -7.81 17.41 -2.41
N ILE A 156 -7.46 17.13 -1.14
CA ILE A 156 -8.07 17.78 0.03
C ILE A 156 -7.88 19.31 -0.07
N ARG A 157 -6.65 19.78 -0.31
CA ARG A 157 -6.39 21.21 -0.53
C ARG A 157 -7.12 21.76 -1.74
N LYS A 158 -7.07 21.09 -2.90
CA LYS A 158 -7.77 21.56 -4.11
C LYS A 158 -9.27 21.78 -3.86
N ARG A 159 -9.89 20.98 -2.98
CA ARG A 159 -11.29 21.13 -2.56
C ARG A 159 -11.56 22.29 -1.60
N THR A 160 -10.55 22.86 -0.93
CA THR A 160 -10.71 24.13 -0.18
C THR A 160 -10.56 25.36 -1.08
N GLY A 161 -10.01 25.19 -2.29
CA GLY A 161 -9.64 26.27 -3.21
C GLY A 161 -8.29 26.92 -2.90
N ALA A 162 -7.63 26.56 -1.79
CA ALA A 162 -6.43 27.24 -1.33
C ALA A 162 -5.16 26.90 -2.15
N THR A 163 -4.26 27.89 -2.27
CA THR A 163 -2.88 27.67 -2.70
C THR A 163 -2.12 26.84 -1.66
N GLN A 164 -0.99 26.21 -2.03
CA GLN A 164 -0.15 25.49 -1.04
C GLN A 164 0.24 26.38 0.14
N ASP A 165 0.56 27.65 -0.13
CA ASP A 165 1.00 28.62 0.87
C ASP A 165 -0.14 29.02 1.82
N ALA A 166 -1.33 29.31 1.29
CA ALA A 166 -2.51 29.62 2.09
C ALA A 166 -2.98 28.41 2.93
N PHE A 167 -3.02 27.21 2.34
CA PHE A 167 -3.44 25.99 3.04
C PHE A 167 -2.45 25.59 4.14
N ALA A 168 -1.14 25.76 3.91
CA ALA A 168 -0.12 25.50 4.93
C ALA A 168 -0.32 26.39 6.16
N ARG A 169 -0.59 27.69 5.98
CA ARG A 169 -0.98 28.59 7.09
C ARG A 169 -2.28 28.13 7.75
N GLN A 170 -3.32 27.86 6.96
CA GLN A 170 -4.64 27.45 7.45
C GLN A 170 -4.59 26.20 8.36
N ILE A 171 -3.71 25.24 8.09
CA ILE A 171 -3.55 24.02 8.92
C ILE A 171 -2.36 24.09 9.90
N GLY A 172 -1.72 25.26 10.06
CA GLY A 172 -0.67 25.48 11.05
C GLY A 172 0.67 24.79 10.77
N VAL A 173 1.04 24.57 9.50
CA VAL A 173 2.29 23.89 9.11
C VAL A 173 3.14 24.71 8.14
N SER A 174 4.43 24.38 8.03
CA SER A 174 5.29 24.99 7.01
C SER A 174 4.89 24.55 5.60
N ILE A 175 5.07 25.43 4.60
CA ILE A 175 4.89 25.08 3.19
C ILE A 175 5.81 23.93 2.74
N ALA A 176 6.97 23.76 3.37
CA ALA A 176 7.86 22.62 3.15
C ALA A 176 7.26 21.31 3.71
N THR A 177 6.60 21.36 4.87
CA THR A 177 5.85 20.21 5.44
C THR A 177 4.75 19.78 4.47
N LEU A 178 3.90 20.72 4.04
CA LEU A 178 2.82 20.44 3.09
C LEU A 178 3.34 19.90 1.75
N ARG A 179 4.46 20.44 1.22
CA ARG A 179 5.06 19.93 -0.01
C ARG A 179 5.65 18.52 0.13
N ASN A 180 6.21 18.18 1.27
CA ASN A 180 6.65 16.80 1.54
C ASN A 180 5.44 15.84 1.62
N TRP A 181 4.32 16.29 2.18
CA TRP A 181 3.06 15.55 2.25
C TRP A 181 2.40 15.38 0.86
N GLU A 182 2.21 16.45 0.08
CA GLU A 182 1.64 16.39 -1.27
C GLU A 182 2.51 15.62 -2.28
N GLN A 183 3.79 15.39 -1.97
CA GLN A 183 4.71 14.58 -2.78
C GLN A 183 4.94 13.15 -2.22
N GLY A 184 4.23 12.76 -1.16
CA GLY A 184 4.39 11.42 -0.55
C GLY A 184 5.77 11.14 0.04
N ARG A 185 6.57 12.18 0.33
CA ARG A 185 7.91 12.06 0.95
C ARG A 185 7.84 11.86 2.47
N ARG A 186 6.72 12.26 3.07
CA ARG A 186 6.32 12.07 4.46
C ARG A 186 4.80 11.99 4.52
N THR A 187 4.25 11.46 5.60
CA THR A 187 2.83 11.39 5.89
C THR A 187 2.43 12.36 7.01
N PRO A 188 1.12 12.70 7.12
CA PRO A 188 0.58 13.39 8.28
C PRO A 188 0.21 12.38 9.38
N GLU A 189 0.73 12.63 10.57
CA GLU A 189 0.49 11.84 11.77
C GLU A 189 -0.41 12.61 12.76
N GLY A 190 -0.88 11.91 13.80
CA GLY A 190 -1.50 12.51 14.99
C GLY A 190 -2.62 13.53 14.68
N PRO A 191 -2.63 14.70 15.37
CA PRO A 191 -3.66 15.73 15.17
C PRO A 191 -3.77 16.25 13.74
N ALA A 192 -2.65 16.37 13.01
CA ALA A 192 -2.67 16.84 11.63
C ALA A 192 -3.44 15.88 10.71
N ARG A 193 -3.35 14.57 10.96
CA ARG A 193 -4.13 13.56 10.23
C ARG A 193 -5.63 13.70 10.48
N ILE A 194 -6.04 13.97 11.72
CA ILE A 194 -7.45 14.20 12.07
C ILE A 194 -7.98 15.48 11.40
N LEU A 195 -7.22 16.57 11.44
CA LEU A 195 -7.58 17.84 10.80
C LEU A 195 -7.76 17.69 9.27
N LEU A 196 -6.84 16.96 8.61
CA LEU A 196 -6.94 16.66 7.18
C LEU A 196 -8.13 15.75 6.86
N ALA A 197 -8.46 14.76 7.71
CA ALA A 197 -9.66 13.94 7.55
C ALA A 197 -10.96 14.73 7.75
N MET A 198 -10.96 15.76 8.62
CA MET A 198 -12.07 16.70 8.79
C MET A 198 -12.24 17.58 7.55
N LEU A 199 -11.16 18.16 7.02
CA LEU A 199 -11.15 18.94 5.77
C LEU A 199 -11.55 18.09 4.54
N ALA A 200 -11.21 16.80 4.52
CA ALA A 200 -11.68 15.86 3.50
C ALA A 200 -13.22 15.68 3.52
N ARG A 201 -13.87 15.88 4.67
CA ARG A 201 -15.34 15.82 4.79
C ARG A 201 -16.01 17.16 4.53
N ASP A 202 -15.53 18.24 5.16
CA ASP A 202 -15.98 19.62 4.94
C ASP A 202 -14.77 20.53 4.66
N PRO A 203 -14.51 20.86 3.38
CA PRO A 203 -13.37 21.69 3.00
C PRO A 203 -13.40 23.12 3.56
N LYS A 204 -14.53 23.59 4.10
CA LYS A 204 -14.66 24.90 4.73
C LYS A 204 -14.57 24.84 6.27
N ILE A 205 -14.35 23.67 6.88
CA ILE A 205 -14.46 23.51 8.35
C ILE A 205 -13.51 24.42 9.13
N VAL A 206 -12.25 24.55 8.70
CA VAL A 206 -11.28 25.41 9.41
C VAL A 206 -11.66 26.89 9.33
N ALA A 207 -11.99 27.38 8.13
CA ALA A 207 -12.43 28.77 7.95
C ALA A 207 -13.67 29.09 8.81
N LYS A 208 -14.68 28.19 8.81
CA LYS A 208 -15.86 28.29 9.68
C LYS A 208 -15.50 28.33 11.16
N THR A 209 -14.58 27.47 11.61
CA THR A 209 -14.18 27.37 13.03
C THR A 209 -13.34 28.56 13.50
N LEU A 210 -12.53 29.16 12.62
CA LEU A 210 -11.67 30.31 12.95
C LEU A 210 -12.36 31.67 12.73
N GLY A 211 -13.58 31.69 12.16
CA GLY A 211 -14.29 32.93 11.84
C GLY A 211 -13.80 33.63 10.56
N GLU A 212 -12.96 32.96 9.77
CA GLU A 212 -12.49 33.45 8.48
C GLU A 212 -13.63 33.33 7.45
N ALA A 213 -14.23 34.48 7.09
CA ALA A 213 -15.26 34.54 6.06
C ALA A 213 -14.71 34.13 4.67
N ALA A 214 -15.59 33.57 3.84
CA ALA A 214 -15.25 32.87 2.60
C ALA A 214 -15.05 33.75 1.37
#